data_AF-A0A1Y4TW08-F1
#
_entry.id   AF-A0A1Y4TW08-F1
#
_cell.length_a   1.000
_cell.length_b   1.000
_cell.length_c   1.000
_cell.angle_alpha   90.00
_cell.angle_beta   90.00
_cell.angle_gamma   90.00
#
_symmetry.space_group_name_H-M   'P 1'
#
loop_
_entity.id
_entity.type
_entity.pdbx_description
1 polymer ?
#
loop_
_entity_poly.entity_id
_entity_poly.type
_entity_poly.pdbx_seq_one_letter_code
_entity_poly.pdbx_strand_id
1 'polypeptide(L)'
;MHIQTASPGYTGNFRLFDYHLHEFTVLDETYIPEEHTPLYAWPIKIRIVDGEDPEAEEYLEPDQYEVKYDNRTSLREIFSDMERCLYTYDFGDNWEHEILLEKVIKDSHNRFPVLLEREGERPPEDVGGPTGFKEYLRVISDPESPEYESMAAWSEITKAKKRTVEEINRSLRYYH
;
A
#
# COMPACT_ATOMS: atom_id res chain seq x y z
N MET A 1 3.17 4.02 -12.50
CA MET A 1 2.43 3.30 -11.45
C MET A 1 1.96 4.36 -10.49
N HIS A 2 0.73 4.80 -10.70
CA HIS A 2 0.03 5.69 -9.79
C HIS A 2 -0.69 4.76 -8.80
N ILE A 3 -0.41 4.94 -7.50
CA ILE A 3 -1.02 4.15 -6.43
C ILE A 3 -2.14 5.04 -5.89
N GLN A 4 -3.40 4.65 -6.03
CA GLN A 4 -4.54 5.34 -5.41
C GLN A 4 -4.85 4.63 -4.10
N THR A 5 -5.11 5.31 -2.98
CA THR A 5 -5.63 4.62 -1.79
C THR A 5 -7.15 4.61 -1.81
N ALA A 6 -7.77 3.52 -1.37
CA ALA A 6 -9.23 3.44 -1.20
C ALA A 6 -9.77 4.34 -0.06
N SER A 7 -8.89 5.04 0.66
CA SER A 7 -9.26 6.17 1.54
C SER A 7 -9.16 7.48 0.75
N PRO A 8 -10.13 8.41 0.88
CA PRO A 8 -10.15 9.62 0.05
C PRO A 8 -8.90 10.47 0.31
N GLY A 9 -8.01 10.55 -0.68
CA GLY A 9 -7.02 11.63 -0.78
C GLY A 9 -5.52 11.31 -0.74
N TYR A 10 -5.07 10.06 -0.92
CA TYR A 10 -3.63 9.77 -0.91
C TYR A 10 -3.15 8.96 -2.12
N THR A 11 -2.08 9.45 -2.77
CA THR A 11 -1.36 8.76 -3.84
C THR A 11 0.15 8.87 -3.59
N GLY A 12 0.82 7.76 -3.25
CA GLY A 12 2.23 7.83 -2.82
C GLY A 12 2.96 6.49 -2.76
N ASN A 13 4.29 6.55 -2.87
CA ASN A 13 5.21 5.44 -2.67
C ASN A 13 5.56 5.36 -1.17
N PHE A 14 5.04 4.35 -0.48
CA PHE A 14 5.22 4.16 0.95
C PHE A 14 6.51 3.41 1.20
N ARG A 15 7.54 4.12 1.69
CA ARG A 15 8.61 3.48 2.46
C ARG A 15 8.17 3.44 3.91
N LEU A 16 7.38 2.43 4.23
CA LEU A 16 7.22 1.96 5.61
C LEU A 16 8.50 1.18 5.96
N PHE A 17 8.84 1.02 7.23
CA PHE A 17 10.18 0.54 7.62
C PHE A 17 10.44 -0.96 7.31
N ASP A 18 9.58 -1.61 6.53
CA ASP A 18 9.72 -3.01 6.10
C ASP A 18 9.82 -3.99 7.29
N TYR A 19 9.06 -3.71 8.37
CA TYR A 19 9.02 -4.53 9.59
C TYR A 19 7.74 -5.36 9.73
N HIS A 20 6.77 -5.19 8.85
CA HIS A 20 5.46 -5.81 8.95
C HIS A 20 5.13 -6.58 7.67
N LEU A 21 4.39 -7.68 7.82
CA LEU A 21 3.92 -8.50 6.72
C LEU A 21 3.09 -7.67 5.72
N HIS A 22 3.15 -8.07 4.46
CA HIS A 22 2.35 -7.51 3.39
C HIS A 22 1.79 -8.58 2.46
N GLU A 23 0.75 -8.22 1.72
CA GLU A 23 0.24 -9.03 0.63
C GLU A 23 -0.24 -8.16 -0.53
N PHE A 24 -0.34 -8.78 -1.71
CA PHE A 24 -1.07 -8.22 -2.83
C PHE A 24 -2.28 -9.10 -3.14
N THR A 25 -3.42 -8.46 -3.39
CA THR A 25 -4.66 -9.12 -3.79
C THR A 25 -5.04 -8.66 -5.19
N VAL A 26 -5.17 -9.62 -6.11
CA VAL A 26 -5.70 -9.40 -7.46
C VAL A 26 -7.15 -9.84 -7.47
N LEU A 27 -8.05 -8.88 -7.69
CA LEU A 27 -9.49 -9.12 -7.71
C LEU A 27 -9.92 -9.77 -9.03
N ASP A 28 -11.00 -10.55 -9.01
CA ASP A 28 -11.61 -11.08 -10.23
C ASP A 28 -12.37 -9.96 -10.96
N GLU A 29 -11.74 -9.33 -11.96
CA GLU A 29 -12.36 -8.27 -12.77
C GLU A 29 -13.52 -8.77 -13.65
N THR A 30 -13.77 -10.09 -13.75
CA THR A 30 -14.98 -10.61 -14.40
C THR A 30 -16.22 -10.52 -13.53
N TYR A 31 -16.04 -10.29 -12.22
CA TYR A 31 -17.12 -10.03 -11.29
C TYR A 31 -17.81 -8.70 -11.62
N ILE A 32 -19.13 -8.74 -11.77
CA ILE A 32 -19.97 -7.55 -11.96
C ILE A 32 -20.54 -7.20 -10.58
N PRO A 33 -19.97 -6.20 -9.88
CA PRO A 33 -20.45 -5.80 -8.56
C PRO A 33 -21.84 -5.16 -8.62
N GLU A 34 -22.60 -5.30 -7.54
CA GLU A 34 -23.76 -4.43 -7.32
C GLU A 34 -23.31 -2.98 -7.10
N GLU A 35 -24.22 -2.04 -7.27
CA GLU A 35 -23.91 -0.62 -7.03
C GLU A 35 -23.43 -0.44 -5.57
N HIS A 36 -22.32 0.27 -5.40
CA HIS A 36 -21.65 0.50 -4.11
C HIS A 36 -21.03 -0.73 -3.43
N THR A 37 -20.88 -1.88 -4.09
CA THR A 37 -20.08 -2.97 -3.52
C THR A 37 -18.62 -2.53 -3.35
N PRO A 38 -18.09 -2.51 -2.13
CA PRO A 38 -16.73 -2.08 -1.87
C PRO A 38 -15.72 -3.10 -2.41
N LEU A 39 -14.52 -2.65 -2.78
CA LEU A 39 -13.49 -3.49 -3.41
C LEU A 39 -13.09 -4.71 -2.55
N TYR A 40 -13.08 -4.58 -1.22
CA TYR A 40 -12.76 -5.70 -0.32
C TYR A 40 -13.79 -6.84 -0.36
N ALA A 41 -14.99 -6.60 -0.90
CA ALA A 41 -16.04 -7.60 -1.03
C ALA A 41 -16.02 -8.31 -2.39
N TRP A 42 -15.11 -7.94 -3.29
CA TRP A 42 -14.99 -8.56 -4.60
C TRP A 42 -14.26 -9.90 -4.47
N PRO A 43 -14.62 -10.92 -5.27
CA PRO A 43 -13.92 -12.19 -5.27
C PRO A 43 -12.44 -12.02 -5.59
N ILE A 44 -11.61 -12.78 -4.90
CA ILE A 44 -10.17 -12.79 -5.11
C ILE A 44 -9.85 -13.79 -6.19
N LYS A 45 -9.05 -13.37 -7.18
CA LYS A 45 -8.51 -14.25 -8.21
C LYS A 45 -7.15 -14.79 -7.80
N ILE A 46 -6.26 -13.91 -7.33
CA ILE A 46 -4.90 -14.24 -6.94
C ILE A 46 -4.56 -13.53 -5.63
N ARG A 47 -4.01 -14.26 -4.66
CA ARG A 47 -3.37 -13.72 -3.46
C ARG A 47 -1.86 -13.93 -3.55
N ILE A 48 -1.09 -12.87 -3.42
CA ILE A 48 0.38 -12.87 -3.50
C ILE A 48 0.91 -12.52 -2.11
N VAL A 49 1.59 -13.46 -1.46
CA VAL A 49 2.12 -13.28 -0.10
C VAL A 49 3.64 -13.09 -0.09
N ASP A 50 4.14 -12.54 1.01
CA ASP A 50 5.58 -12.35 1.27
C ASP A 50 6.31 -13.68 1.46
N GLY A 51 7.00 -14.12 0.40
CA GLY A 51 7.81 -15.34 0.44
C GLY A 51 7.09 -16.64 0.83
N GLU A 52 7.88 -17.71 0.98
CA GLU A 52 7.38 -19.00 1.49
C GLU A 52 7.43 -18.99 3.03
N ASP A 53 6.70 -18.07 3.67
CA ASP A 53 6.54 -18.08 5.12
C ASP A 53 5.55 -19.19 5.53
N PRO A 54 5.97 -20.21 6.29
CA PRO A 54 5.07 -21.26 6.75
C PRO A 54 3.91 -20.75 7.61
N GLU A 55 4.06 -19.62 8.29
CA GLU A 55 2.97 -19.01 9.07
C GLU A 55 1.90 -18.41 8.16
N ALA A 56 2.28 -17.88 6.99
CA ALA A 56 1.32 -17.39 6.01
C ALA A 56 0.45 -18.54 5.46
N GLU A 57 1.04 -19.73 5.24
CA GLU A 57 0.31 -20.90 4.72
C GLU A 57 -0.88 -21.33 5.60
N GLU A 58 -0.86 -21.06 6.91
CA GLU A 58 -1.94 -21.44 7.84
C GLU A 58 -3.26 -20.69 7.57
N TYR A 59 -3.19 -19.46 7.04
CA TYR A 59 -4.36 -18.60 6.81
C TYR A 59 -4.77 -18.54 5.33
N LEU A 60 -4.09 -19.27 4.45
CA LEU A 60 -4.43 -19.31 3.03
C LEU A 60 -5.57 -20.29 2.76
N GLU A 61 -6.47 -19.87 1.87
CA GLU A 61 -7.59 -20.66 1.35
C GLU A 61 -7.35 -20.95 -0.14
N PRO A 62 -6.40 -21.85 -0.50
CA PRO A 62 -6.01 -22.09 -1.90
C PRO A 62 -7.12 -22.73 -2.74
N ASP A 63 -8.21 -23.18 -2.12
CA ASP A 63 -9.43 -23.62 -2.80
C ASP A 63 -10.32 -22.45 -3.26
N GLN A 64 -10.15 -21.26 -2.68
CA GLN A 64 -10.91 -20.05 -3.01
C GLN A 64 -10.20 -19.16 -4.05
N TYR A 65 -8.87 -19.19 -4.10
CA TYR A 65 -8.07 -18.33 -4.98
C TYR A 65 -6.69 -18.93 -5.31
N GLU A 66 -6.05 -18.43 -6.37
CA GLU A 66 -4.67 -18.81 -6.68
C GLU A 66 -3.70 -18.15 -5.69
N VAL A 67 -2.78 -18.93 -5.11
CA VAL A 67 -1.71 -18.41 -4.25
C VAL A 67 -0.43 -18.25 -5.06
N LYS A 68 0.21 -17.09 -4.93
CA LYS A 68 1.53 -16.80 -5.47
C LYS A 68 2.44 -16.18 -4.41
N TYR A 69 3.73 -16.10 -4.70
CA TYR A 69 4.75 -15.51 -3.83
C TYR A 69 5.39 -14.31 -4.51
N ASP A 70 5.58 -13.23 -3.76
CA ASP A 70 6.07 -11.95 -4.29
C ASP A 70 7.47 -12.04 -4.92
N ASN A 71 8.35 -12.86 -4.34
CA ASN A 71 9.70 -13.12 -4.81
C ASN A 71 9.78 -13.93 -6.12
N ARG A 72 8.65 -14.49 -6.58
CA ARG A 72 8.54 -15.30 -7.80
C ARG A 72 7.56 -14.73 -8.82
N THR A 73 6.81 -13.71 -8.45
CA THR A 73 5.74 -13.17 -9.28
C THR A 73 6.17 -11.82 -9.86
N SER A 74 6.20 -11.74 -11.20
CA SER A 74 6.59 -10.49 -11.85
C SER A 74 5.38 -9.57 -12.05
N LEU A 75 5.60 -8.25 -12.02
CA LEU A 75 4.56 -7.27 -12.36
C LEU A 75 3.96 -7.54 -13.76
N ARG A 76 4.76 -8.03 -14.71
CA ARG A 76 4.28 -8.36 -16.07
C ARG A 76 3.23 -9.46 -16.06
N GLU A 77 3.37 -10.43 -15.16
CA GLU A 77 2.46 -11.56 -15.03
C GLU A 77 1.10 -11.13 -14.46
N ILE A 78 1.11 -10.18 -13.52
CA ILE A 78 -0.14 -9.65 -12.94
C ILE A 78 -0.83 -8.72 -13.94
N PHE A 79 -0.07 -7.78 -14.51
CA PHE A 79 -0.59 -6.72 -15.36
C PHE A 79 -0.63 -7.09 -16.86
N SER A 80 -0.55 -8.39 -17.20
CA SER A 80 -0.84 -8.86 -18.57
C SER A 80 -2.34 -8.85 -18.86
N ASP A 81 -3.13 -9.18 -17.85
CA ASP A 81 -4.57 -9.45 -17.98
C ASP A 81 -5.42 -8.63 -17.01
N MET A 82 -4.80 -7.96 -16.04
CA MET A 82 -5.47 -7.18 -14.98
C MET A 82 -4.97 -5.73 -15.04
N GLU A 83 -5.83 -4.78 -14.67
CA GLU A 83 -5.46 -3.37 -14.58
C GLU A 83 -5.21 -2.92 -13.14
N ARG A 84 -5.72 -3.68 -12.17
CA ARG A 84 -5.67 -3.33 -10.75
C ARG A 84 -5.14 -4.47 -9.87
N CYS A 85 -4.43 -4.11 -8.81
CA CYS A 85 -4.29 -4.96 -7.63
C CYS A 85 -4.39 -4.12 -6.34
N LEU A 86 -4.74 -4.75 -5.24
CA LEU A 86 -4.67 -4.18 -3.90
C LEU A 86 -3.35 -4.59 -3.25
N TYR A 87 -2.79 -3.72 -2.42
CA TYR A 87 -1.63 -3.97 -1.59
C TYR A 87 -2.00 -3.65 -0.14
N THR A 88 -1.91 -4.67 0.71
CA THR A 88 -2.16 -4.54 2.14
C THR A 88 -0.84 -4.59 2.87
N TYR A 89 -0.56 -3.56 3.66
CA TYR A 89 0.63 -3.48 4.50
C TYR A 89 0.22 -3.44 5.97
N ASP A 90 1.01 -4.13 6.79
CA ASP A 90 0.82 -4.23 8.23
C ASP A 90 -0.55 -4.83 8.58
N PHE A 91 -0.57 -6.14 8.79
CA PHE A 91 -1.81 -6.87 9.11
C PHE A 91 -2.44 -6.44 10.44
N GLY A 92 -1.71 -5.72 11.31
CA GLY A 92 -2.29 -5.12 12.52
C GLY A 92 -3.10 -3.86 12.21
N ASP A 93 -2.53 -2.96 11.42
CA ASP A 93 -3.14 -1.66 11.08
C ASP A 93 -4.03 -1.72 9.81
N ASN A 94 -3.85 -2.74 8.98
CA ASN A 94 -4.55 -3.02 7.73
C ASN A 94 -4.56 -1.83 6.75
N TRP A 95 -3.37 -1.34 6.40
CA TRP A 95 -3.21 -0.27 5.40
C TRP A 95 -3.42 -0.81 3.99
N GLU A 96 -4.52 -0.41 3.36
CA GLU A 96 -4.87 -0.84 2.00
C GLU A 96 -4.56 0.25 0.96
N HIS A 97 -3.85 -0.17 -0.09
CA HIS A 97 -3.49 0.65 -1.24
C HIS A 97 -3.99 -0.01 -2.53
N GLU A 98 -4.60 0.76 -3.42
CA GLU A 98 -4.94 0.33 -4.77
C GLU A 98 -3.79 0.69 -5.73
N ILE A 99 -3.31 -0.29 -6.47
CA ILE A 99 -2.29 -0.12 -7.50
C ILE A 99 -2.98 -0.23 -8.85
N LEU A 100 -2.90 0.83 -9.64
CA LEU A 100 -3.50 0.90 -10.97
C LEU A 100 -2.44 0.97 -12.06
N LEU A 101 -2.59 0.12 -13.08
CA LEU A 101 -1.82 0.17 -14.31
C LEU A 101 -2.43 1.17 -15.28
N GLU A 102 -1.93 2.40 -15.27
CA GLU A 102 -2.43 3.44 -16.18
C GLU A 102 -1.91 3.28 -17.61
N LYS A 103 -0.64 2.85 -17.76
CA LYS A 103 0.02 2.81 -19.07
C LYS A 103 1.26 1.92 -19.08
N VAL A 104 1.42 1.15 -20.15
CA VAL A 104 2.64 0.40 -20.47
C VAL A 104 3.44 1.13 -21.55
N ILE A 105 4.73 1.37 -21.30
CA ILE A 105 5.66 2.00 -22.25
C ILE A 105 6.75 0.99 -22.62
N LYS A 106 6.72 0.47 -23.86
CA LYS A 106 7.58 -0.64 -24.30
C LYS A 106 9.06 -0.27 -24.50
N ASP A 107 9.34 0.97 -24.91
CA ASP A 107 10.69 1.43 -25.26
C ASP A 107 11.32 2.33 -24.18
N SER A 108 10.97 2.08 -22.92
CA SER A 108 11.56 2.80 -21.79
C SER A 108 13.02 2.38 -21.58
N HIS A 109 13.91 3.36 -21.53
CA HIS A 109 15.32 3.16 -21.18
C HIS A 109 15.57 3.28 -19.66
N ASN A 110 14.52 3.52 -18.87
CA ASN A 110 14.63 3.61 -17.41
C ASN A 110 14.87 2.21 -16.83
N ARG A 111 15.98 2.07 -16.11
CA ARG A 111 16.36 0.82 -15.44
C ARG A 111 15.92 0.73 -13.98
N PHE A 112 15.31 1.79 -13.45
CA PHE A 112 14.88 1.87 -12.05
C PHE A 112 13.54 2.61 -11.96
N PRO A 113 12.75 2.38 -10.89
CA PRO A 113 11.52 3.12 -10.64
C PRO A 113 11.77 4.62 -10.51
N VAL A 114 10.84 5.42 -11.02
CA VAL A 114 10.84 6.88 -10.90
C VAL A 114 9.49 7.31 -10.36
N LEU A 115 9.51 8.01 -9.23
CA LEU A 115 8.37 8.75 -8.71
C LEU A 115 8.15 9.98 -9.59
N LEU A 116 7.00 10.02 -10.26
CA LEU A 116 6.61 11.15 -11.12
C LEU A 116 5.94 12.24 -10.29
N GLU A 117 5.04 11.84 -9.39
CA GLU A 117 4.26 12.72 -8.55
C GLU A 117 3.90 12.01 -7.24
N ARG A 118 3.55 12.80 -6.23
CA ARG A 118 3.01 12.34 -4.95
C ARG A 118 2.14 13.43 -4.35
N GLU A 119 1.12 13.03 -3.63
CA GLU A 119 0.32 13.94 -2.81
C GLU A 119 0.23 13.41 -1.38
N GLY A 120 0.35 14.34 -0.42
CA GLY A 120 0.34 14.01 1.01
C GLY A 120 1.63 13.35 1.53
N GLU A 121 1.62 13.10 2.83
CA GLU A 121 2.63 12.32 3.55
C GLU A 121 1.99 11.03 4.05
N ARG A 122 2.79 9.97 4.19
CA ARG A 122 2.29 8.74 4.80
C ARG A 122 1.87 8.99 6.25
N PRO A 123 0.87 8.26 6.77
CA PRO A 123 0.61 8.23 8.20
C PRO A 123 1.87 7.90 9.02
N PRO A 124 1.95 8.35 10.28
CA PRO A 124 2.96 7.87 11.20
C PRO A 124 2.91 6.34 11.33
N GLU A 125 4.05 5.70 11.55
CA GLU A 125 4.08 4.26 11.87
C GLU A 125 3.24 3.95 13.12
N ASP A 126 2.64 2.77 13.19
CA ASP A 126 1.91 2.27 14.38
C ASP A 126 0.79 3.21 14.87
N VAL A 127 0.19 4.00 13.96
CA VAL A 127 -0.86 4.95 14.32
C VAL A 127 -2.19 4.26 14.60
N GLY A 128 -2.35 2.97 14.30
CA GLY A 128 -3.57 2.21 14.54
C GLY A 128 -4.51 2.20 13.34
N GLY A 129 -3.93 2.12 12.13
CA GLY A 129 -4.68 2.05 10.88
C GLY A 129 -5.48 3.31 10.55
N PRO A 130 -6.45 3.22 9.62
CA PRO A 130 -7.25 4.38 9.21
C PRO A 130 -8.02 5.07 10.34
N THR A 131 -8.48 4.30 11.34
CA THR A 131 -9.21 4.84 12.49
C THR A 131 -8.27 5.57 13.44
N GLY A 132 -7.13 4.98 13.77
CA GLY A 132 -6.13 5.62 14.61
C GLY A 132 -5.55 6.87 13.94
N PHE A 133 -5.37 6.87 12.62
CA PHE A 133 -4.95 8.06 11.88
C PHE A 133 -5.99 9.19 11.92
N LYS A 134 -7.29 8.89 11.87
CA LYS A 134 -8.35 9.91 12.06
C LYS A 134 -8.28 10.54 13.45
N GLU A 135 -8.05 9.72 14.47
CA GLU A 135 -7.90 10.20 15.85
C GLU A 135 -6.63 11.03 16.03
N TYR A 136 -5.51 10.59 15.44
CA TYR A 136 -4.28 11.35 15.37
C TYR A 136 -4.49 12.74 14.74
N LEU A 137 -5.16 12.80 13.58
CA LEU A 137 -5.48 14.06 12.91
C LEU A 137 -6.37 14.96 13.79
N ARG A 138 -7.36 14.37 14.48
CA ARG A 138 -8.22 15.10 15.41
C ARG A 138 -7.40 15.75 16.53
N VAL A 139 -6.57 14.98 17.22
CA VAL A 139 -5.75 15.45 18.35
C VAL A 139 -4.72 16.48 17.90
N ILE A 140 -3.97 16.22 16.83
CA ILE A 140 -2.90 17.14 16.37
C ILE A 140 -3.44 18.45 15.79
N SER A 141 -4.74 18.48 15.44
CA SER A 141 -5.42 19.70 14.98
C SER A 141 -5.93 20.59 16.11
N ASP A 142 -5.90 20.12 17.35
CA ASP A 142 -6.38 20.82 18.53
C ASP A 142 -5.27 20.95 19.59
N PRO A 143 -4.48 22.05 19.58
CA PRO A 143 -3.43 22.30 20.57
C PRO A 143 -3.90 22.36 22.02
N GLU A 144 -5.21 22.54 22.27
CA GLU A 144 -5.78 22.56 23.62
C GLU A 144 -6.24 21.16 24.09
N SER A 145 -6.15 20.14 23.22
CA SER A 145 -6.47 18.76 23.61
C SER A 145 -5.50 18.30 24.72
N PRO A 146 -5.99 17.67 25.80
CA PRO A 146 -5.14 17.11 26.85
C PRO A 146 -4.07 16.13 26.34
N GLU A 147 -4.34 15.48 25.20
CA GLU A 147 -3.48 14.51 24.54
C GLU A 147 -2.53 15.12 23.50
N TYR A 148 -2.62 16.44 23.23
CA TYR A 148 -1.85 17.08 22.16
C TYR A 148 -0.33 16.91 22.35
N GLU A 149 0.19 17.23 23.53
CA GLU A 149 1.64 17.20 23.77
C GLU A 149 2.23 15.79 23.61
N SER A 150 1.54 14.76 24.12
CA SER A 150 1.99 13.38 24.00
C SER A 150 1.90 12.88 22.56
N MET A 151 0.80 13.19 21.86
CA MET A 151 0.60 12.81 20.46
C MET A 151 1.63 13.48 19.54
N ALA A 152 1.91 14.78 19.76
CA ALA A 152 2.92 15.51 19.00
C ALA A 152 4.32 14.94 19.23
N ALA A 153 4.70 14.67 20.49
CA ALA A 153 6.00 14.10 20.83
C ALA A 153 6.21 12.71 20.21
N TRP A 154 5.19 11.85 20.26
CA TRP A 154 5.21 10.55 19.59
C TRP A 154 5.33 10.70 18.07
N SER A 155 4.52 11.59 17.48
CA SER A 155 4.51 11.83 16.04
C SER A 155 5.85 12.34 15.50
N GLU A 156 6.61 13.14 16.24
CA GLU A 156 7.95 13.57 15.80
C GLU A 156 8.90 12.40 15.52
N ILE A 157 8.70 11.26 16.20
CA ILE A 157 9.54 10.08 16.09
C ILE A 157 9.00 9.13 15.00
N THR A 158 7.68 9.00 14.88
CA THR A 158 7.02 8.01 14.00
C THR A 158 6.60 8.56 12.64
N LYS A 159 6.53 9.89 12.47
CA LYS A 159 6.13 10.50 11.20
C LYS A 159 7.18 10.29 10.11
N ALA A 160 6.71 10.28 8.88
CA ALA A 160 7.57 10.25 7.71
C ALA A 160 8.52 11.45 7.68
N LYS A 161 9.78 11.21 7.29
CA LYS A 161 10.69 12.31 6.96
C LYS A 161 10.21 13.01 5.69
N LYS A 162 10.08 14.33 5.75
CA LYS A 162 9.80 15.16 4.57
C LYS A 162 10.94 15.01 3.58
N ARG A 163 10.60 14.61 2.35
CA ARG A 163 11.56 14.41 1.26
C ARG A 163 10.96 14.90 -0.04
N THR A 164 11.77 15.60 -0.84
CA THR A 164 11.35 16.02 -2.18
C THR A 164 11.30 14.82 -3.13
N VAL A 165 10.61 14.99 -4.27
CA VAL A 165 10.56 13.98 -5.33
C VAL A 165 11.96 13.62 -5.80
N GLU A 166 12.85 14.60 -5.94
CA GLU A 166 14.25 14.39 -6.33
C GLU A 166 15.03 13.57 -5.31
N GLU A 167 14.82 13.81 -4.01
CA GLU A 167 15.46 13.04 -2.95
C GLU A 167 14.99 11.59 -2.93
N ILE A 168 13.70 11.35 -3.14
CA ILE A 168 13.13 10.00 -3.24
C ILE A 168 13.70 9.30 -4.48
N ASN A 169 13.64 9.94 -5.64
CA ASN A 169 14.18 9.41 -6.89
C ASN A 169 15.69 9.15 -6.83
N ARG A 170 16.44 9.97 -6.11
CA ARG A 170 17.86 9.72 -5.84
C ARG A 170 18.04 8.43 -5.06
N SER A 171 17.24 8.19 -4.01
CA SER A 171 17.33 6.95 -3.25
C SER A 171 16.89 5.72 -4.03
N LEU A 172 15.87 5.81 -4.89
CA LEU A 172 15.38 4.68 -5.70
C LEU A 172 16.43 4.12 -6.64
N ARG A 173 17.43 4.92 -7.02
CA ARG A 173 18.56 4.48 -7.82
C ARG A 173 19.47 3.48 -7.13
N TYR A 174 19.35 3.24 -5.82
CA TYR A 174 20.26 2.33 -5.09
C TYR A 174 19.64 0.99 -4.71
N TYR A 175 18.40 0.70 -5.14
CA TYR A 175 17.64 -0.50 -4.78
C TYR A 175 17.56 -1.51 -5.95
N HIS A 176 18.68 -1.79 -6.61
CA HIS A 176 18.76 -2.71 -7.75
C HIS A 176 19.83 -3.78 -7.55
#